data_AF-A0A355SJ51-F1
#
_entry.id   AF-A0A355SJ51-F1
#
_cell.length_a   1.000
_cell.length_b   1.000
_cell.length_c   1.000
_cell.angle_alpha   90.00
_cell.angle_beta   90.00
_cell.angle_gamma   90.00
#
_symmetry.space_group_name_H-M   'P 1'
#
loop_
_entity.id
_entity.type
_entity.pdbx_description
1 polymer ?
#
loop_
_entity_poly.entity_id
_entity_poly.type
_entity_poly.pdbx_seq_one_letter_code
_entity_poly.pdbx_strand_id
1 'polypeptide(L)'
;MKKLVRFYMYNKMIINLFILSHVLNDFYIQNDVMSRLKRKDSKILLKHSLMFLASVFVLTLPLIGGYMVLCILILSISHFIIDYLKINCEKKFKCELQIVFFIIDQILHIAFIFVLNPLYKRVTLNLAGQKAAVWLHLTYPELEHAQYGNFTSTILFISCML
;
A
#
# COMPACT_ATOMS: atom_id res chain seq x y z
N MET A 1 -14.62 10.34 -22.88
CA MET A 1 -13.35 9.56 -22.96
C MET A 1 -12.23 10.09 -22.05
N LYS A 2 -11.76 11.34 -22.18
CA LYS A 2 -10.61 11.89 -21.39
C LYS A 2 -10.76 11.78 -19.86
N LYS A 3 -11.95 12.07 -19.31
CA LYS A 3 -12.22 11.99 -17.85
C LYS A 3 -12.15 10.55 -17.31
N LEU A 4 -12.60 9.57 -18.09
CA LEU A 4 -12.66 8.16 -17.70
C LEU A 4 -11.27 7.52 -17.70
N VAL A 5 -10.45 7.85 -18.71
CA VAL A 5 -9.03 7.48 -18.78
C VAL A 5 -8.27 8.05 -17.58
N ARG A 6 -8.49 9.34 -17.24
CA ARG A 6 -7.85 10.01 -16.10
C ARG A 6 -8.20 9.40 -14.74
N PHE A 7 -9.43 8.91 -14.52
CA PHE A 7 -9.78 8.19 -13.30
C PHE A 7 -9.11 6.81 -13.22
N TYR A 8 -9.05 6.08 -14.34
CA TYR A 8 -8.50 4.73 -14.39
C TYR A 8 -7.00 4.67 -14.10
N MET A 9 -6.21 5.48 -14.81
CA MET A 9 -5.65 6.61 -14.12
C MET A 9 -4.95 6.48 -12.77
N TYR A 10 -5.40 7.39 -11.92
CA TYR A 10 -5.09 7.49 -10.51
C TYR A 10 -5.40 6.21 -9.74
N ASN A 11 -6.44 5.45 -10.13
CA ASN A 11 -6.76 4.20 -9.46
C ASN A 11 -5.62 3.19 -9.54
N LYS A 12 -5.01 3.02 -10.73
CA LYS A 12 -3.84 2.14 -10.89
C LYS A 12 -2.68 2.59 -10.02
N MET A 13 -2.39 3.90 -10.01
CA MET A 13 -1.31 4.46 -9.20
C MET A 13 -1.54 4.22 -7.71
N ILE A 14 -2.75 4.45 -7.21
CA ILE A 14 -3.09 4.23 -5.80
C ILE A 14 -2.96 2.75 -5.42
N ILE A 15 -3.51 1.84 -6.23
CA ILE A 15 -3.39 0.40 -6.01
C ILE A 15 -1.92 -0.02 -5.94
N ASN A 16 -1.10 0.46 -6.88
CA ASN A 16 0.32 0.17 -6.93
C ASN A 16 1.07 0.67 -5.67
N LEU A 17 0.77 1.88 -5.19
CA LEU A 17 1.36 2.42 -3.96
C LEU A 17 0.94 1.61 -2.73
N PHE A 18 -0.31 1.13 -2.68
CA PHE A 18 -0.80 0.30 -1.57
C PHE A 18 -0.20 -1.11 -1.58
N ILE A 19 -0.01 -1.70 -2.77
CA ILE A 19 0.70 -2.97 -2.91
C ILE A 19 2.16 -2.78 -2.48
N LEU A 20 2.80 -1.69 -2.92
CA LEU A 20 4.17 -1.38 -2.53
C LEU A 20 4.28 -1.19 -1.01
N SER A 21 3.37 -0.45 -0.36
CA SER A 21 3.39 -0.27 1.09
C SER A 21 3.20 -1.58 1.84
N HIS A 22 2.33 -2.46 1.34
CA HIS A 22 2.14 -3.81 1.90
C HIS A 22 3.42 -4.63 1.81
N VAL A 23 4.00 -4.74 0.61
CA VAL A 23 5.22 -5.52 0.39
C VAL A 23 6.39 -4.96 1.20
N LEU A 24 6.56 -3.63 1.22
CA LEU A 24 7.61 -2.97 2.00
C LEU A 24 7.45 -3.28 3.49
N ASN A 25 6.23 -3.19 4.02
CA ASN A 25 5.99 -3.43 5.44
C ASN A 25 6.21 -4.90 5.84
N ASP A 26 5.65 -5.84 5.09
CA ASP A 26 5.59 -7.25 5.48
C ASP A 26 6.89 -8.02 5.20
N PHE A 27 7.67 -7.59 4.19
CA PHE A 27 8.89 -8.29 3.76
C PHE A 27 10.18 -7.51 4.00
N TYR A 28 10.15 -6.17 4.01
CA TYR A 28 11.36 -5.37 4.21
C TYR A 28 11.48 -4.85 5.65
N ILE A 29 10.42 -4.20 6.16
CA ILE A 29 10.42 -3.63 7.52
C ILE A 29 10.25 -4.73 8.58
N GLN A 30 9.38 -5.71 8.31
CA GLN A 30 9.18 -6.84 9.20
C GLN A 30 10.30 -7.88 9.05
N ASN A 31 11.16 -7.96 10.07
CA ASN A 31 12.15 -9.02 10.18
C ASN A 31 11.59 -10.28 10.88
N ASP A 32 12.35 -11.38 10.79
CA ASP A 32 11.97 -12.68 11.36
C ASP A 32 11.72 -12.63 12.88
N VAL A 33 12.48 -11.79 13.60
CA VAL A 33 12.32 -11.64 15.05
C VAL A 33 10.96 -11.03 15.35
N MET A 34 10.59 -9.95 14.65
CA MET A 34 9.29 -9.30 14.81
C MET A 34 8.14 -10.24 14.45
N SER A 35 8.26 -11.00 13.36
CA SER A 35 7.27 -12.01 12.95
C SER A 35 7.06 -13.10 14.02
N ARG A 36 8.13 -13.55 14.68
CA ARG A 36 8.01 -14.52 15.79
C ARG A 36 7.39 -13.90 17.04
N LEU A 37 7.81 -12.69 17.40
CA LEU A 37 7.39 -12.06 18.65
C LEU A 37 5.96 -11.52 18.59
N LYS A 38 5.46 -11.08 17.42
CA LYS A 38 4.07 -10.61 17.26
C LYS A 38 3.02 -11.68 17.61
N ARG A 39 3.38 -12.97 17.51
CA ARG A 39 2.51 -14.09 17.94
C ARG A 39 2.31 -14.18 19.45
N LYS A 40 3.25 -13.63 20.23
CA LYS A 40 3.27 -13.69 21.70
C LYS A 40 2.89 -12.37 22.35
N ASP A 41 3.18 -11.24 21.71
CA ASP A 41 2.94 -9.91 22.25
C ASP A 41 2.14 -9.03 21.27
N SER A 42 0.93 -8.63 21.69
CA SER A 42 0.04 -7.78 20.91
C SER A 42 0.60 -6.37 20.70
N LYS A 43 1.51 -5.89 21.56
CA LYS A 43 2.21 -4.61 21.36
C LYS A 43 3.12 -4.65 20.14
N ILE A 44 3.73 -5.80 19.85
CA ILE A 44 4.60 -5.98 18.69
C ILE A 44 3.75 -6.05 17.42
N LEU A 45 2.60 -6.70 17.48
CA LEU A 45 1.61 -6.65 16.40
C LEU A 45 1.15 -5.21 16.12
N LEU A 46 0.79 -4.46 17.17
CA LEU A 46 0.40 -3.06 17.03
C LEU A 46 1.53 -2.21 16.42
N LYS A 47 2.78 -2.41 16.87
CA LYS A 47 3.95 -1.72 16.31
C LYS A 47 4.11 -1.98 14.81
N HIS A 48 3.94 -3.25 14.39
CA HIS A 48 3.99 -3.62 12.98
C HIS A 48 2.88 -2.93 12.16
N SER A 49 1.64 -2.92 12.64
CA SER A 49 0.56 -2.21 11.94
C SER A 49 0.73 -0.70 11.92
N LEU A 50 1.37 -0.11 12.95
CA LEU A 50 1.75 1.31 12.93
C LEU A 50 2.86 1.61 11.91
N MET A 51 3.80 0.67 11.69
CA MET A 51 4.79 0.77 10.62
C MET A 51 4.14 0.69 9.24
N PHE A 52 3.12 -0.16 9.07
CA PHE A 52 2.33 -0.21 7.84
C PHE A 52 1.62 1.13 7.59
N LEU A 53 0.94 1.66 8.61
CA LEU A 53 0.27 2.97 8.56
C LEU A 53 1.25 4.07 8.14
N ALA A 54 2.45 4.10 8.74
CA ALA A 54 3.48 5.08 8.39
C ALA A 54 3.95 4.90 6.93
N SER A 55 4.19 3.66 6.50
CA SER A 55 4.65 3.33 5.14
C SER A 55 3.64 3.77 4.08
N VAL A 56 2.37 3.42 4.25
CA VAL A 56 1.31 3.82 3.31
C VAL A 56 1.09 5.33 3.34
N PHE A 57 1.16 5.97 4.51
CA PHE A 57 1.03 7.42 4.63
C PHE A 57 2.13 8.16 3.87
N VAL A 58 3.40 7.78 4.09
CA VAL A 58 4.56 8.39 3.42
C VAL A 58 4.49 8.23 1.90
N LEU A 59 4.21 7.02 1.43
CA LEU A 59 4.11 6.73 -0.02
C LEU A 59 2.95 7.45 -0.71
N THR A 60 1.94 7.90 0.05
CA THR A 60 0.75 8.57 -0.49
C THR A 60 0.64 10.05 -0.15
N LEU A 61 1.68 10.67 0.41
CA LEU A 61 1.72 12.10 0.72
C LEU A 61 1.25 13.03 -0.42
N PRO A 62 1.60 12.81 -1.71
CA PRO A 62 1.14 13.67 -2.81
C PRO A 62 -0.38 13.61 -3.07
N LEU A 63 -1.04 12.58 -2.54
CA LEU A 63 -2.46 12.28 -2.71
C LEU A 63 -3.26 12.57 -1.43
N ILE A 64 -2.63 13.10 -0.38
CA ILE A 64 -3.29 13.25 0.92
C ILE A 64 -4.44 14.26 0.82
N GLY A 65 -5.61 13.81 1.29
CA GLY A 65 -6.89 14.50 1.30
C GLY A 65 -7.93 13.63 2.01
N GLY A 66 -9.14 14.14 2.26
CA GLY A 66 -10.13 13.47 3.12
C GLY A 66 -10.42 12.00 2.74
N TYR A 67 -10.66 11.72 1.45
CA TYR A 67 -10.88 10.35 0.98
C TYR A 67 -9.63 9.46 1.06
N MET A 68 -8.44 10.03 0.85
CA MET A 68 -7.19 9.25 0.93
C MET A 68 -6.87 8.90 2.38
N VAL A 69 -7.06 9.83 3.32
CA VAL A 69 -6.93 9.55 4.76
C VAL A 69 -7.90 8.44 5.18
N LEU A 70 -9.16 8.49 4.71
CA LEU A 70 -10.12 7.43 4.96
C LEU A 70 -9.65 6.07 4.41
N CYS A 71 -9.10 6.04 3.19
CA CYS A 71 -8.53 4.81 2.61
C CYS A 71 -7.36 4.27 3.45
N ILE A 72 -6.43 5.14 3.86
CA ILE A 72 -5.27 4.78 4.69
C ILE A 72 -5.72 4.18 6.03
N LEU A 73 -6.70 4.80 6.69
CA LEU A 73 -7.24 4.32 7.96
C LEU A 73 -7.91 2.96 7.80
N ILE A 74 -8.80 2.81 6.81
CA ILE A 74 -9.48 1.53 6.55
C ILE A 74 -8.45 0.44 6.25
N LEU A 75 -7.48 0.72 5.38
CA LEU A 75 -6.49 -0.27 4.97
C LEU A 75 -5.58 -0.69 6.14
N SER A 76 -5.17 0.27 6.99
CA SER A 76 -4.32 -0.01 8.15
C SER A 76 -5.06 -0.77 9.25
N ILE A 77 -6.33 -0.45 9.49
CA ILE A 77 -7.18 -1.19 10.43
C ILE A 77 -7.39 -2.62 9.92
N SER A 78 -7.69 -2.79 8.63
CA SER A 78 -7.84 -4.11 8.03
C SER A 78 -6.56 -4.93 8.10
N HIS A 79 -5.40 -4.32 7.85
CA HIS A 79 -4.10 -4.99 7.98
C HIS A 79 -3.89 -5.55 9.39
N PHE A 80 -4.12 -4.73 10.42
CA PHE A 80 -4.08 -5.17 11.82
C PHE A 80 -5.06 -6.31 12.12
N ILE A 81 -6.30 -6.21 11.64
CA ILE A 81 -7.35 -7.22 11.88
C ILE A 81 -6.96 -8.55 11.20
N ILE A 82 -6.50 -8.54 9.96
CA ILE A 82 -6.11 -9.75 9.22
C ILE A 82 -4.97 -10.47 9.94
N ASP A 83 -3.93 -9.73 10.33
CA ASP A 83 -2.79 -10.28 11.07
C ASP A 83 -3.23 -10.86 12.43
N TYR A 84 -4.10 -10.15 13.15
CA TYR A 84 -4.64 -10.62 14.42
C TYR A 84 -5.42 -11.93 14.26
N LEU A 85 -6.30 -12.00 13.25
CA LEU A 85 -7.10 -13.19 12.95
C LEU A 85 -6.20 -14.36 12.54
N LYS A 86 -5.18 -14.12 11.72
CA LYS A 86 -4.18 -15.13 11.34
C LYS A 86 -3.51 -15.73 12.58
N ILE A 87 -3.00 -14.90 13.48
CA ILE A 87 -2.32 -15.35 14.71
C ILE A 87 -3.26 -16.22 15.55
N ASN A 88 -4.53 -15.83 15.67
CA ASN A 88 -5.51 -16.58 16.44
C ASN A 88 -5.87 -17.91 15.78
N CYS A 89 -5.97 -17.96 14.45
CA CYS A 89 -6.17 -19.19 13.70
C CYS A 89 -4.97 -20.13 13.81
N GLU A 90 -3.75 -19.64 13.62
CA GLU A 90 -2.51 -20.44 13.76
C GLU A 90 -2.38 -21.09 15.15
N LYS A 91 -2.76 -20.36 16.22
CA LYS A 91 -2.80 -20.90 17.59
C LYS A 91 -3.80 -22.03 17.75
N LYS A 92 -4.94 -21.97 17.05
CA LYS A 92 -6.02 -22.96 17.14
C LYS A 92 -5.72 -24.23 16.36
N PHE A 93 -5.17 -24.12 15.15
CA PHE A 93 -5.03 -25.24 14.22
C PHE A 93 -3.67 -25.95 14.27
N LYS A 94 -2.74 -25.51 15.13
CA LYS A 94 -1.36 -26.02 15.24
C LYS A 94 -0.57 -25.90 13.92
N CYS A 95 0.76 -26.00 14.00
CA CYS A 95 1.70 -25.53 12.97
C CYS A 95 1.69 -26.27 11.62
N GLU A 96 0.84 -27.27 11.40
CA GLU A 96 0.87 -28.09 10.17
C GLU A 96 0.44 -27.32 8.90
N LEU A 97 -0.27 -26.20 9.05
CA LEU A 97 -0.82 -25.40 7.95
C LEU A 97 -0.18 -24.00 7.82
N GLN A 98 1.05 -23.79 8.33
CA GLN A 98 1.69 -22.46 8.32
C GLN A 98 1.78 -21.81 6.93
N ILE A 99 2.14 -22.58 5.89
CA ILE A 99 2.21 -22.07 4.52
C ILE A 99 0.82 -21.65 4.00
N VAL A 100 -0.21 -22.43 4.32
CA VAL A 100 -1.59 -22.13 3.92
C VAL A 100 -2.08 -20.85 4.58
N PHE A 101 -1.85 -20.68 5.89
CA PHE A 101 -2.18 -19.44 6.58
C PHE A 101 -1.40 -18.25 6.06
N PHE A 102 -0.13 -18.44 5.68
CA PHE A 102 0.66 -17.40 5.02
C PHE A 102 0.07 -16.99 3.66
N ILE A 103 -0.29 -17.95 2.81
CA ILE A 103 -0.88 -17.65 1.49
C ILE A 103 -2.23 -16.94 1.64
N ILE A 104 -3.11 -17.43 2.51
CA ILE A 104 -4.42 -16.82 2.78
C ILE A 104 -4.26 -15.38 3.29
N ASP A 105 -3.34 -15.16 4.22
CA ASP A 105 -3.00 -13.84 4.77
C ASP A 105 -2.62 -12.85 3.65
N GLN A 106 -1.68 -13.21 2.77
CA GLN A 106 -1.28 -12.35 1.66
C GLN A 106 -2.43 -12.08 0.67
N ILE A 107 -3.26 -13.09 0.37
CA ILE A 107 -4.46 -12.92 -0.48
C ILE A 107 -5.45 -11.95 0.16
N LEU A 108 -5.71 -12.06 1.46
CA LEU A 108 -6.66 -11.19 2.15
C LEU A 108 -6.21 -9.73 2.16
N HIS A 109 -4.93 -9.46 2.44
CA HIS A 109 -4.37 -8.11 2.38
C HIS A 109 -4.51 -7.50 0.99
N ILE A 110 -4.12 -8.25 -0.06
CA ILE A 110 -4.24 -7.80 -1.45
C ILE A 110 -5.71 -7.60 -1.84
N ALA A 111 -6.59 -8.53 -1.48
CA ALA A 111 -8.02 -8.42 -1.77
C ALA A 111 -8.62 -7.14 -1.15
N PHE A 112 -8.23 -6.78 0.07
CA PHE A 112 -8.71 -5.58 0.73
C PHE A 112 -8.29 -4.29 -0.01
N ILE A 113 -7.10 -4.28 -0.62
CA ILE A 113 -6.66 -3.18 -1.50
C ILE A 113 -7.62 -3.03 -2.69
N PHE A 114 -8.09 -4.12 -3.29
CA PHE A 114 -9.03 -4.03 -4.42
C PHE A 114 -10.46 -3.64 -3.99
N VAL A 115 -10.89 -4.02 -2.79
CA VAL A 115 -12.21 -3.68 -2.24
C VAL A 115 -12.41 -2.16 -2.15
N LEU A 116 -11.35 -1.40 -1.84
CA LEU A 116 -11.43 0.07 -1.69
C LEU A 116 -11.42 0.84 -3.03
N ASN A 117 -11.40 0.17 -4.18
CA ASN A 117 -11.39 0.80 -5.51
C ASN A 117 -12.45 1.91 -5.73
N PRO A 118 -13.71 1.76 -5.25
CA PRO A 118 -14.70 2.84 -5.38
C PRO A 118 -14.29 4.15 -4.69
N LEU A 119 -13.51 4.08 -3.61
CA LEU A 119 -13.03 5.27 -2.89
C LEU A 119 -11.88 5.96 -3.63
N TYR A 120 -11.02 5.20 -4.32
CA TYR A 120 -9.87 5.74 -5.07
C TYR A 120 -10.28 6.74 -6.13
N LYS A 121 -11.45 6.51 -6.76
CA LYS A 121 -12.04 7.39 -7.77
C LYS A 121 -12.33 8.81 -7.25
N ARG A 122 -12.39 8.99 -5.93
CA ARG A 122 -12.67 10.28 -5.27
C ARG A 122 -11.40 10.97 -4.78
N VAL A 123 -10.25 10.31 -4.87
CA VAL A 123 -8.95 10.88 -4.47
C VAL A 123 -8.43 11.78 -5.57
N THR A 124 -7.84 12.91 -5.18
CA THR A 124 -7.20 13.88 -6.08
C THR A 124 -5.84 14.29 -5.55
N LEU A 125 -4.96 14.77 -6.42
CA LEU A 125 -3.67 15.32 -6.00
C LEU A 125 -3.87 16.62 -5.23
N ASN A 126 -3.15 16.77 -4.11
CA ASN A 126 -3.06 18.05 -3.42
C ASN A 126 -2.14 19.03 -4.19
N LEU A 127 -2.03 20.27 -3.70
CA LEU A 127 -1.23 21.30 -4.36
C LEU A 127 0.25 20.89 -4.54
N ALA A 128 0.85 20.23 -3.55
CA ALA A 128 2.22 19.76 -3.65
C ALA A 128 2.36 18.65 -4.70
N GLY A 129 1.43 17.69 -4.73
CA GLY A 129 1.38 16.65 -5.74
C GLY A 129 1.16 17.18 -7.16
N GLN A 130 0.35 18.23 -7.30
CA GLN A 130 0.18 18.93 -8.58
C GLN A 130 1.46 19.62 -9.03
N LYS A 131 2.13 20.36 -8.13
CA LYS A 131 3.43 21.00 -8.41
C LYS A 131 4.51 19.97 -8.77
N ALA A 132 4.59 18.88 -8.01
CA ALA A 132 5.53 17.80 -8.26
C ALA A 132 5.28 17.17 -9.64
N ALA A 133 4.03 16.89 -10.00
CA ALA A 133 3.68 16.34 -11.31
C ALA A 133 4.05 17.29 -12.47
N VAL A 134 3.83 18.61 -12.30
CA VAL A 134 4.25 19.61 -13.30
C VAL A 134 5.76 19.69 -13.41
N TRP A 135 6.48 19.76 -12.28
CA TRP A 135 7.94 19.79 -12.26
C TRP A 135 8.53 18.54 -12.93
N LEU A 136 7.97 17.38 -12.64
CA LEU A 136 8.34 16.10 -13.26
C LEU A 136 8.24 16.13 -14.78
N HIS A 137 7.08 16.58 -15.28
CA HIS A 137 6.81 16.66 -16.71
C HIS A 137 7.74 17.66 -17.41
N LEU A 138 8.05 18.79 -16.78
CA LEU A 138 8.97 19.79 -17.32
C LEU A 138 10.43 19.35 -17.27
N THR A 139 10.83 18.60 -16.23
CA THR A 139 12.22 18.16 -16.04
C THR A 139 12.55 16.94 -16.89
N TYR A 140 11.57 16.05 -17.09
CA TYR A 140 11.74 14.81 -17.83
C TYR A 140 10.64 14.64 -18.88
N PRO A 141 10.67 15.44 -19.97
CA PRO A 141 9.67 15.38 -21.04
C PRO A 141 9.63 14.01 -21.73
N GLU A 142 10.73 13.26 -21.70
CA GLU A 142 10.85 11.88 -22.18
C GLU A 142 9.85 10.92 -21.50
N LEU A 143 9.42 11.22 -20.26
CA LEU A 143 8.39 10.45 -19.55
C LEU A 143 7.01 10.55 -20.22
N GLU A 144 6.78 11.53 -21.10
CA GLU A 144 5.54 11.62 -21.88
C GLU A 144 5.47 10.51 -22.94
N HIS A 145 6.63 10.04 -23.43
CA HIS A 145 6.74 8.93 -24.37
C HIS A 145 6.82 7.56 -23.68
N ALA A 146 7.17 7.52 -22.40
CA ALA A 146 7.03 6.33 -21.57
C ALA A 146 5.53 6.03 -21.43
N GLN A 147 5.03 5.14 -22.28
CA GLN A 147 3.61 4.78 -22.33
C GLN A 147 3.02 4.62 -20.92
N TYR A 148 1.90 5.32 -20.70
CA TYR A 148 0.96 5.20 -19.58
C TYR A 148 0.67 3.71 -19.26
N GLY A 149 1.55 3.03 -18.53
CA GLY A 149 1.45 1.59 -18.35
C GLY A 149 2.66 0.89 -17.72
N ASN A 150 3.88 1.39 -17.89
CA ASN A 150 5.06 0.73 -17.34
C ASN A 150 5.41 1.25 -15.94
N PHE A 151 4.82 0.58 -14.95
CA PHE A 151 5.13 0.60 -13.51
C PHE A 151 6.63 0.75 -13.17
N THR A 152 7.52 0.18 -14.00
CA THR A 152 8.98 0.26 -13.87
C THR A 152 9.51 1.68 -13.92
N SER A 153 8.97 2.56 -14.76
CA SER A 153 9.46 3.93 -14.92
C SER A 153 9.10 4.83 -13.74
N THR A 154 7.94 4.60 -13.12
CA THR A 154 7.52 5.34 -11.91
C THR A 154 8.31 4.89 -10.69
N ILE A 155 8.62 3.60 -10.57
CA ILE A 155 9.48 3.08 -9.50
C ILE A 155 10.92 3.57 -9.67
N LEU A 156 11.48 3.49 -10.88
CA LEU A 156 12.82 4.02 -11.18
C LEU A 156 12.92 5.51 -10.88
N PHE A 157 11.87 6.27 -11.18
CA PHE A 157 11.82 7.70 -10.89
C PHE A 157 11.81 7.99 -9.39
N ILE A 158 11.00 7.28 -8.61
CA ILE A 158 10.96 7.42 -7.15
C ILE A 158 12.28 6.96 -6.52
N SER A 159 12.93 5.91 -7.06
CA SER A 159 14.22 5.43 -6.58
C SER A 159 15.40 6.35 -6.92
N CYS A 160 15.32 7.18 -7.97
CA CYS A 160 16.35 8.17 -8.29
C CYS A 160 16.24 9.46 -7.47
N MET A 161 15.20 9.62 -6.65
CA MET A 161 14.98 10.77 -5.76
C MET A 161 15.30 10.46 -4.28
N LEU A 162 15.77 9.24 -3.98
CA LEU A 162 16.40 8.83 -2.72
C LEU A 162 17.90 8.70 -2.92
#